data_AF-A0A7V0ISN7-F1
#
_entry.id   AF-A0A7V0ISN7-F1
#
_cell.length_a   1.000
_cell.length_b   1.000
_cell.length_c   1.000
_cell.angle_alpha   90.00
_cell.angle_beta   90.00
_cell.angle_gamma   90.00
#
_symmetry.space_group_name_H-M   'P 1'
#
loop_
_entity.id
_entity.type
_entity.pdbx_description
1 polymer ?
#
loop_
_entity_poly.entity_id
_entity_poly.type
_entity_poly.pdbx_seq_one_letter_code
_entity_poly.pdbx_strand_id
1 'polypeptide(L)'
;MQADDLIDQLELHGRHLADVVEGVDLDGQVPSCPEWVLRDLIRHIGGVHRWAVTYVRDARLDLIDQDLDELVGGWPKDSDLVAWYRSGHESLVTALRDAPDDLDCWTFLDAPNPVAMWSRR
;
A
#
# COMPACT_ATOMS: atom_id res chain seq x y z
N MET A 1 4.15 -18.00 8.85
CA MET A 1 4.92 -16.77 8.64
C MET A 1 4.42 -15.78 9.67
N GLN A 2 5.32 -15.22 10.48
CA GLN A 2 4.93 -14.28 11.53
C GLN A 2 4.65 -12.91 10.92
N ALA A 3 3.98 -12.01 11.64
CA ALA A 3 3.66 -10.67 11.13
C ALA A 3 4.94 -9.90 10.74
N ASP A 4 6.00 -10.01 11.54
CA ASP A 4 7.29 -9.36 11.25
C ASP A 4 7.90 -9.80 9.92
N ASP A 5 7.89 -11.12 9.62
CA ASP A 5 8.38 -11.65 8.35
C ASP A 5 7.60 -11.03 7.16
N LEU A 6 6.28 -10.85 7.32
CA LEU A 6 5.44 -10.23 6.28
C LEU A 6 5.77 -8.76 6.11
N ILE A 7 5.97 -8.03 7.21
CA ILE A 7 6.36 -6.62 7.18
C ILE A 7 7.72 -6.45 6.50
N ASP A 8 8.68 -7.33 6.75
CA ASP A 8 9.99 -7.31 6.10
C ASP A 8 9.89 -7.57 4.59
N GLN A 9 9.03 -8.51 4.17
CA GLN A 9 8.76 -8.75 2.74
C GLN A 9 8.08 -7.55 2.08
N LEU A 10 7.09 -6.95 2.74
CA LEU A 10 6.45 -5.71 2.30
C LEU A 10 7.51 -4.62 2.11
N GLU A 11 8.31 -4.35 3.14
CA GLU A 11 9.35 -3.32 3.11
C GLU A 11 10.33 -3.54 1.96
N LEU A 12 10.80 -4.77 1.75
CA LEU A 12 11.71 -5.13 0.67
C LEU A 12 11.08 -4.93 -0.71
N HIS A 13 9.91 -5.53 -0.96
CA HIS A 13 9.31 -5.52 -2.29
C HIS A 13 8.80 -4.14 -2.69
N GLY A 14 8.25 -3.35 -1.77
CA GLY A 14 7.82 -1.99 -2.07
C GLY A 14 8.99 -1.07 -2.42
N ARG A 15 10.13 -1.19 -1.72
CA ARG A 15 11.35 -0.46 -2.10
C ARG A 15 11.85 -0.88 -3.48
N HIS A 16 11.90 -2.19 -3.73
CA HIS A 16 12.35 -2.71 -5.03
C HIS A 16 11.47 -2.22 -6.19
N LEU A 17 10.14 -2.22 -6.00
CA LEU A 17 9.22 -1.69 -7.01
C LEU A 17 9.53 -0.22 -7.31
N ALA A 18 9.66 0.62 -6.26
CA ALA A 18 9.97 2.03 -6.43
C ALA A 18 11.32 2.26 -7.16
N ASP A 19 12.34 1.46 -6.83
CA ASP A 19 13.65 1.55 -7.46
C ASP A 19 13.63 1.14 -8.93
N VAL A 20 12.84 0.13 -9.29
CA VAL A 20 12.74 -0.35 -10.68
C VAL A 20 11.98 0.63 -11.56
N VAL A 21 10.97 1.34 -11.04
CA VAL A 21 10.19 2.30 -11.83
C VAL A 21 10.80 3.71 -11.87
N GLU A 22 11.81 3.98 -11.05
CA GLU A 22 12.52 5.25 -11.03
C GLU A 22 13.19 5.53 -12.40
N GLY A 23 12.82 6.63 -13.05
CA GLY A 23 13.37 7.02 -14.35
C GLY A 23 12.91 6.16 -15.54
N VAL A 24 11.94 5.25 -15.35
CA VAL A 24 11.33 4.47 -16.41
C VAL A 24 10.13 5.23 -17.01
N ASP A 25 9.86 5.00 -18.29
CA ASP A 25 8.65 5.51 -18.95
C ASP A 25 7.38 4.91 -18.31
N LEU A 26 6.60 5.76 -17.64
CA LEU A 26 5.39 5.37 -16.92
C LEU A 26 4.24 4.95 -17.84
N ASP A 27 4.34 5.17 -19.14
CA ASP A 27 3.37 4.72 -20.13
C ASP A 27 3.68 3.31 -20.68
N GLY A 28 4.74 2.67 -20.17
CA GLY A 28 5.04 1.25 -20.45
C GLY A 28 3.93 0.32 -19.95
N GLN A 29 3.54 -0.66 -20.77
CA GLN A 29 2.49 -1.62 -20.41
C GLN A 29 2.92 -2.59 -19.31
N VAL A 30 1.98 -2.98 -18.46
CA VAL A 30 2.18 -4.02 -17.44
C VAL A 30 1.83 -5.39 -18.04
N PRO A 31 2.79 -6.32 -18.25
CA PRO A 31 2.51 -7.57 -18.98
C PRO A 31 1.44 -8.47 -18.34
N SER A 32 1.33 -8.45 -17.01
CA SER A 32 0.33 -9.22 -16.26
C SER A 32 -1.04 -8.55 -16.18
N CYS A 33 -1.14 -7.28 -16.56
CA CYS A 33 -2.38 -6.48 -16.57
C CYS A 33 -2.34 -5.58 -17.83
N PRO A 34 -2.60 -6.14 -19.02
CA PRO A 34 -2.37 -5.47 -20.30
C PRO A 34 -3.16 -4.17 -20.52
N GLU A 35 -4.23 -3.99 -19.74
CA GLU A 35 -5.05 -2.79 -19.70
C GLU A 35 -4.41 -1.62 -18.92
N TRP A 36 -3.35 -1.88 -18.16
CA TRP A 36 -2.66 -0.89 -17.33
C TRP A 36 -1.30 -0.52 -17.91
N VAL A 37 -0.95 0.75 -17.72
CA VAL A 37 0.45 1.20 -17.80
C VAL A 37 1.07 1.25 -16.40
N LEU A 38 2.40 1.40 -16.32
CA LEU A 38 3.12 1.48 -15.04
C LEU A 38 2.56 2.58 -14.13
N ARG A 39 2.12 3.71 -14.70
CA ARG A 39 1.46 4.78 -13.94
C ARG A 39 0.24 4.29 -13.15
N ASP A 40 -0.62 3.51 -13.80
CA ASP A 40 -1.85 3.00 -13.19
C ASP A 40 -1.52 2.04 -12.05
N LEU A 41 -0.53 1.16 -12.28
CA LEU A 41 -0.03 0.24 -11.26
C LEU A 41 0.51 0.96 -10.03
N ILE A 42 1.38 1.96 -10.21
CA ILE A 42 1.98 2.69 -9.08
C ILE A 42 0.94 3.53 -8.34
N ARG A 43 -0.01 4.16 -9.05
CA ARG A 43 -1.15 4.84 -8.43
C ARG A 43 -1.99 3.87 -7.60
N HIS A 44 -2.36 2.73 -8.18
CA HIS A 44 -3.19 1.74 -7.50
C HIS A 44 -2.53 1.23 -6.22
N ILE A 45 -1.29 0.74 -6.30
CA ILE A 45 -0.59 0.19 -5.11
C ILE A 45 -0.37 1.30 -4.08
N GLY A 46 0.03 2.50 -4.52
CA GLY A 46 0.14 3.64 -3.62
C GLY A 46 -1.18 3.92 -2.90
N GLY A 47 -2.32 3.95 -3.62
CA GLY A 47 -3.65 4.11 -3.04
C GLY A 47 -3.99 3.02 -2.01
N VAL A 48 -3.69 1.76 -2.33
CA VAL A 48 -3.86 0.62 -1.40
C VAL A 48 -3.02 0.81 -0.13
N HIS A 49 -1.80 1.34 -0.23
CA HIS A 49 -1.00 1.65 0.96
C HIS A 49 -1.67 2.69 1.86
N ARG A 50 -2.26 3.76 1.28
CA ARG A 50 -2.99 4.78 2.05
C ARG A 50 -4.22 4.18 2.72
N TRP A 51 -4.93 3.32 2.00
CA TRP A 51 -6.11 2.62 2.51
C TRP A 51 -5.77 1.71 3.69
N ALA A 52 -4.73 0.91 3.57
CA ALA A 52 -4.24 0.07 4.66
C ALA A 52 -3.76 0.92 5.86
N VAL A 53 -3.05 2.03 5.63
CA VAL A 53 -2.63 2.95 6.69
C VAL A 53 -3.83 3.48 7.48
N THR A 54 -4.92 3.88 6.82
CA THR A 54 -6.14 4.36 7.50
C THR A 54 -6.71 3.30 8.44
N TYR A 55 -6.78 2.04 8.02
CA TYR A 55 -7.27 0.97 8.91
C TYR A 55 -6.37 0.72 10.11
N VAL A 56 -5.06 0.62 9.86
CA VAL A 56 -4.09 0.25 10.89
C VAL A 56 -3.90 1.39 11.89
N ARG A 57 -3.74 2.64 11.42
CA ARG A 57 -3.52 3.79 12.31
C ARG A 57 -4.76 4.20 13.09
N ASP A 58 -5.93 4.18 12.44
CA ASP A 58 -7.15 4.70 13.05
C ASP A 58 -7.99 3.58 13.72
N ALA A 59 -7.49 2.34 13.73
CA ALA A 59 -8.16 1.15 14.28
C ALA A 59 -9.63 1.04 13.85
N ARG A 60 -9.90 1.29 12.55
CA ARG A 60 -11.27 1.34 12.02
C ARG A 60 -11.85 -0.06 11.99
N LEU A 61 -13.02 -0.25 12.60
CA LEU A 61 -13.68 -1.57 12.71
C LEU A 61 -14.61 -1.90 11.54
N ASP A 62 -15.02 -0.89 10.77
CA ASP A 62 -15.97 -1.03 9.66
C ASP A 62 -15.34 -0.69 8.31
N LEU A 63 -15.92 -1.24 7.25
CA LEU A 63 -15.57 -0.87 5.88
C LEU A 63 -15.74 0.64 5.67
N ILE A 64 -14.73 1.29 5.10
CA ILE A 64 -14.78 2.68 4.69
C ILE A 64 -15.59 2.74 3.39
N ASP A 65 -16.69 3.50 3.43
CA ASP A 65 -17.52 3.78 2.26
C ASP A 65 -16.96 4.99 1.49
N GLN A 66 -15.71 4.86 1.04
CA GLN A 66 -15.00 5.82 0.20
C GLN A 66 -14.21 5.05 -0.84
N ASP A 67 -14.18 5.55 -2.07
CA ASP A 67 -13.27 5.01 -3.08
C ASP A 67 -11.83 5.52 -2.87
N LEU A 68 -10.90 5.02 -3.69
CA LEU A 68 -9.50 5.44 -3.61
C LEU A 68 -9.29 6.91 -3.98
N ASP A 69 -10.14 7.49 -4.83
CA ASP A 69 -10.00 8.89 -5.24
C ASP A 69 -10.34 9.82 -4.06
N GLU A 70 -11.42 9.51 -3.35
CA GLU A 70 -11.83 10.21 -2.14
C GLU A 70 -10.81 10.04 -1.00
N LEU A 71 -10.32 8.82 -0.81
CA LEU A 71 -9.35 8.51 0.25
C LEU A 71 -8.00 9.20 0.01
N VAL A 72 -7.51 9.18 -1.24
CA VAL A 72 -6.24 9.81 -1.59
C VAL A 72 -6.37 11.34 -1.58
N GLY A 73 -7.57 11.87 -1.86
CA GLY A 73 -7.86 13.31 -1.82
C GLY A 73 -7.15 14.12 -2.92
N GLY A 74 -6.53 13.44 -3.89
CA GLY A 74 -5.81 14.04 -5.02
C GLY A 74 -4.60 13.23 -5.47
N TRP A 75 -4.62 12.77 -6.72
CA TRP A 75 -3.51 12.03 -7.30
C TRP A 75 -2.30 12.92 -7.59
N PRO A 76 -1.06 12.45 -7.34
CA PRO A 76 0.14 13.20 -7.67
C PRO A 76 0.31 13.34 -9.18
N LYS A 77 1.08 14.36 -9.58
CA LYS A 77 1.62 14.45 -10.94
C LYS A 77 2.58 13.30 -11.18
N ASP A 78 2.78 12.94 -12.44
CA ASP A 78 3.67 11.82 -12.79
C ASP A 78 5.11 12.05 -12.32
N SER A 79 5.58 13.31 -12.36
CA SER A 79 6.90 13.70 -11.85
C SER A 79 7.11 13.39 -10.38
N ASP A 80 6.00 13.34 -9.61
CA ASP A 80 6.02 13.17 -8.16
C ASP A 80 5.51 11.76 -7.77
N LEU A 81 5.11 10.93 -8.73
CA LEU A 81 4.37 9.69 -8.49
C LEU A 81 5.21 8.66 -7.74
N VAL A 82 6.48 8.48 -8.11
CA VAL A 82 7.36 7.52 -7.44
C VAL A 82 7.69 7.97 -6.01
N ALA A 83 7.95 9.26 -5.79
CA ALA A 83 8.14 9.83 -4.46
C ALA A 83 6.87 9.70 -3.60
N TRP A 84 5.70 9.95 -4.19
CA TRP A 84 4.42 9.75 -3.51
C TRP A 84 4.20 8.28 -3.14
N TYR A 85 4.53 7.35 -4.03
CA TYR A 85 4.46 5.91 -3.73
C TYR A 85 5.38 5.54 -2.56
N ARG A 86 6.66 5.95 -2.59
CA ARG A 86 7.65 5.68 -1.53
C ARG A 86 7.17 6.15 -0.17
N SER A 87 6.67 7.38 -0.08
CA SER A 87 6.13 7.94 1.16
C SER A 87 4.96 7.11 1.71
N GLY A 88 4.11 6.56 0.84
CA GLY A 88 3.01 5.71 1.26
C GLY A 88 3.42 4.33 1.72
N HIS A 89 4.38 3.75 1.01
CA HIS A 89 5.00 2.50 1.41
C HIS A 89 5.63 2.61 2.80
N GLU A 90 6.45 3.64 3.03
CA GLU A 90 7.07 3.92 4.33
C GLU A 90 6.04 4.14 5.43
N SER A 91 4.96 4.87 5.13
CA SER A 91 3.86 5.11 6.07
C SER A 91 3.16 3.83 6.48
N LEU A 92 2.94 2.90 5.55
CA LEU A 92 2.33 1.59 5.81
C LEU A 92 3.25 0.72 6.65
N VAL A 93 4.52 0.58 6.27
CA VAL A 93 5.51 -0.21 7.04
C VAL A 93 5.59 0.32 8.47
N THR A 94 5.66 1.64 8.64
CA THR A 94 5.68 2.29 9.96
C THR A 94 4.40 1.99 10.74
N ALA A 95 3.22 2.17 10.13
CA ALA A 95 1.94 1.90 10.79
C ALA A 95 1.82 0.44 11.27
N LEU A 96 2.32 -0.52 10.48
CA LEU A 96 2.30 -1.93 10.84
C LEU A 96 3.31 -2.28 11.93
N ARG A 97 4.50 -1.67 11.93
CA ARG A 97 5.52 -1.87 12.98
C ARG A 97 5.14 -1.24 14.31
N ASP A 98 4.44 -0.11 14.27
CA ASP A 98 4.00 0.63 15.45
C ASP A 98 2.63 0.15 15.97
N ALA A 99 1.97 -0.76 15.26
CA ALA A 99 0.67 -1.30 15.65
C ALA A 99 0.78 -2.04 17.00
N PRO A 100 -0.16 -1.82 17.93
CA PRO A 100 -0.15 -2.54 19.20
C PRO A 100 -0.48 -4.03 18.98
N ASP A 101 0.02 -4.90 19.86
CA ASP A 101 -0.22 -6.35 19.81
C ASP A 101 -1.71 -6.73 19.83
N ASP A 102 -2.54 -5.88 20.45
CA ASP A 102 -3.99 -6.04 20.56
C ASP A 102 -4.78 -5.21 19.53
N LEU A 103 -4.13 -4.75 18.45
CA LEU A 103 -4.79 -4.03 17.36
C LEU A 103 -5.99 -4.85 16.85
N ASP A 104 -7.16 -4.23 16.92
CA ASP A 104 -8.37 -4.68 16.26
C ASP A 104 -8.77 -3.66 15.20
N CYS A 105 -8.87 -4.12 13.95
CA CYS A 105 -9.36 -3.31 12.84
C CYS A 105 -9.96 -4.21 11.77
N TRP A 106 -10.76 -3.58 10.90
CA TRP A 106 -11.46 -4.25 9.84
C TRP A 106 -10.48 -4.95 8.90
N THR A 107 -10.84 -6.17 8.51
CA THR A 107 -10.15 -6.96 7.50
C THR A 107 -11.19 -7.68 6.64
N PHE A 108 -10.81 -8.04 5.42
CA PHE A 108 -11.69 -8.72 4.46
C PHE A 108 -11.16 -10.08 3.97
N LEU A 109 -10.00 -10.50 4.46
CA LEU A 109 -9.38 -11.80 4.16
C LEU A 109 -8.92 -12.43 5.47
N ASP A 110 -8.94 -13.75 5.50
CA ASP A 110 -8.54 -14.52 6.67
C ASP A 110 -7.03 -14.40 6.97
N ALA A 111 -6.72 -14.14 8.23
CA ALA A 111 -5.38 -14.03 8.77
C ALA A 111 -5.40 -14.19 10.30
N PRO A 112 -4.27 -14.55 10.93
CA PRO A 112 -4.20 -14.69 12.39
C PRO A 112 -4.52 -13.41 13.18
N ASN A 113 -4.26 -12.23 12.60
CA ASN A 113 -4.56 -10.92 13.18
C ASN A 113 -4.58 -9.84 12.06
N PRO A 114 -5.06 -8.61 12.36
CA PRO A 114 -5.13 -7.55 11.36
C PRO A 114 -3.78 -7.14 10.78
N VAL A 115 -2.72 -7.06 11.60
CA VAL A 115 -1.36 -6.72 11.12
C VAL A 115 -0.89 -7.71 10.06
N ALA A 116 -1.05 -9.01 10.28
CA ALA A 116 -0.68 -10.06 9.34
C ALA A 116 -1.53 -10.04 8.06
N MET A 117 -2.77 -9.53 8.11
CA MET A 117 -3.60 -9.35 6.93
C MET A 117 -3.11 -8.16 6.09
N TRP A 118 -2.95 -7.00 6.74
CA TRP A 118 -2.58 -5.75 6.10
C TRP A 118 -1.12 -5.70 5.64
N SER A 119 -0.25 -6.58 6.16
CA SER A 119 1.14 -6.73 5.69
C SER A 119 1.27 -7.46 4.33
N ARG A 120 0.17 -7.96 3.75
CA ARG A 120 0.16 -8.69 2.45
C ARG A 120 -0.20 -7.78 1.27
N ARG A 121 -0.02 -6.47 1.39
CA ARG A 121 -0.37 -5.46 0.38
C ARG A 121 0.74 -5.30 -0.64
#